data_AF-A0A327U262-F1
#
_entry.id   AF-A0A327U262-F1
#
_cell.length_a   1.000
_cell.length_b   1.000
_cell.length_c   1.000
_cell.angle_alpha   90.00
_cell.angle_beta   90.00
_cell.angle_gamma   90.00
#
_symmetry.space_group_name_H-M   'P 1'
#
loop_
_entity.id
_entity.type
_entity.pdbx_description
1 polymer ?
#
loop_
_entity_poly.entity_id
_entity_poly.type
_entity_poly.pdbx_seq_one_letter_code
_entity_poly.pdbx_strand_id
1 'polypeptide(L)'
;MTAWPFDTDAKQGDPLTALRIPVVTSFNPGWKYIAAYIDVDTSKYSWGSTERPTDAEAAMIASFIEEYKHHWFRESYHRKLAERPLDVDSGCNTTIFIKYGPDDWGYRRCSWEYGPLFVPSGPKLRGTKHEYSKNADPLSLEQVMDLCHTVVEEPMPHWLKWKADHPETFPITVPEES
;
A
#
# COMPACT_ATOMS: atom_id res chain seq x y z
N MET A 1 2.51 27.17 -10.15
CA MET A 1 2.59 25.70 -10.08
C MET A 1 3.91 25.37 -9.42
N THR A 2 3.88 24.74 -8.25
CA THR A 2 5.09 24.19 -7.63
C THR A 2 5.64 23.09 -8.53
N ALA A 3 6.92 23.14 -8.87
CA ALA A 3 7.58 22.10 -9.63
C ALA A 3 7.44 20.76 -8.88
N TRP A 4 7.18 19.68 -9.60
CA TRP A 4 7.07 18.34 -9.03
C TRP A 4 8.39 17.94 -8.36
N PRO A 5 8.44 17.80 -7.03
CA PRO A 5 9.71 17.64 -6.32
C PRO A 5 10.23 16.19 -6.34
N PHE A 6 9.45 15.25 -6.87
CA PHE A 6 9.73 13.82 -6.82
C PHE A 6 10.43 13.29 -8.08
N ASP A 7 10.80 14.16 -9.02
CA ASP A 7 11.48 13.82 -10.28
C ASP A 7 10.81 12.63 -10.98
N THR A 8 11.55 11.54 -11.24
CA THR A 8 11.06 10.31 -11.86
C THR A 8 10.61 9.24 -10.85
N ASP A 9 10.72 9.52 -9.55
CA ASP A 9 10.43 8.56 -8.49
C ASP A 9 8.93 8.27 -8.38
N ALA A 10 8.09 9.30 -8.60
CA ALA A 10 6.63 9.19 -8.66
C ALA A 10 6.05 9.92 -9.88
N LYS A 11 5.00 9.37 -10.51
CA LYS A 11 4.36 9.91 -11.71
C LYS A 11 3.46 11.11 -11.38
N GLN A 12 3.88 12.33 -11.73
CA GLN A 12 3.12 13.57 -11.48
C GLN A 12 1.68 13.58 -12.01
N GLY A 13 1.47 13.06 -13.22
CA GLY A 13 0.18 13.15 -13.92
C GLY A 13 -0.79 12.01 -13.62
N ASP A 14 -0.46 11.12 -12.68
CA ASP A 14 -1.29 9.97 -12.38
C ASP A 14 -2.49 10.39 -11.50
N PRO A 15 -3.75 9.99 -11.84
CA PRO A 15 -4.93 10.34 -11.06
C PRO A 15 -4.85 10.00 -9.57
N LEU A 16 -4.12 8.93 -9.20
CA LEU A 16 -3.94 8.54 -7.79
C LEU A 16 -3.19 9.61 -6.97
N THR A 17 -2.39 10.45 -7.62
CA THR A 17 -1.68 11.54 -6.93
C THR A 17 -2.63 12.63 -6.41
N ALA A 18 -3.85 12.74 -6.95
CA ALA A 18 -4.88 13.63 -6.41
C ALA A 18 -5.35 13.17 -5.01
N LEU A 19 -5.26 11.86 -4.74
CA LEU A 19 -5.47 11.26 -3.42
C LEU A 19 -4.19 11.20 -2.58
N ARG A 20 -3.13 11.89 -3.03
CA ARG A 20 -1.78 11.88 -2.44
C ARG A 20 -1.11 10.51 -2.43
N ILE A 21 -1.58 9.57 -3.25
CA ILE A 21 -0.99 8.23 -3.40
C ILE A 21 0.13 8.32 -4.45
N PRO A 22 1.40 8.07 -4.08
CA PRO A 22 2.50 8.01 -5.02
C PRO A 22 2.34 6.80 -5.95
N VAL A 23 2.53 7.03 -7.25
CA VAL A 23 2.65 5.95 -8.25
C VAL A 23 4.10 5.83 -8.68
N VAL A 24 4.75 4.76 -8.24
CA VAL A 24 6.20 4.54 -8.40
C VAL A 24 6.48 3.44 -9.42
N THR A 25 7.68 3.41 -9.99
CA THR A 25 8.14 2.36 -10.92
C THR A 25 9.20 1.44 -10.31
N SER A 26 9.68 1.76 -9.10
CA SER A 26 10.64 0.97 -8.34
C SER A 26 9.98 0.47 -7.07
N PHE A 27 10.24 -0.79 -6.70
CA PHE A 27 9.84 -1.32 -5.39
C PHE A 27 10.68 -0.73 -4.25
N ASN A 28 11.73 0.03 -4.56
CA ASN A 28 12.55 0.79 -3.60
C ASN A 28 12.72 2.23 -4.09
N PRO A 29 11.69 3.09 -3.96
CA PRO A 29 11.78 4.49 -4.34
C PRO A 29 12.86 5.23 -3.53
N GLY A 30 13.43 6.28 -4.13
CA GLY A 30 14.41 7.15 -3.50
C GLY A 30 13.79 7.97 -2.37
N TRP A 31 12.55 8.44 -2.56
CA TRP A 31 11.79 9.09 -1.51
C TRP A 31 11.12 8.09 -0.57
N LYS A 32 11.02 8.45 0.71
CA LYS A 32 10.40 7.62 1.75
C LYS A 32 8.94 7.99 1.92
N TYR A 33 8.11 7.49 1.01
CA TYR A 33 6.66 7.63 1.14
C TYR A 33 6.13 6.82 2.32
N ILE A 34 4.98 7.20 2.85
CA ILE A 34 4.28 6.40 3.87
C ILE A 34 3.82 5.07 3.25
N ALA A 35 3.06 5.19 2.16
CA ALA A 35 2.73 4.08 1.27
C ALA A 35 2.75 4.55 -0.19
N ALA A 36 2.91 3.62 -1.13
CA ALA A 36 2.86 3.88 -2.55
C ALA A 36 2.26 2.69 -3.31
N TYR A 37 1.70 2.97 -4.49
CA TYR A 37 1.33 1.95 -5.46
C TYR A 37 2.45 1.79 -6.48
N ILE A 38 2.96 0.56 -6.67
CA ILE A 38 3.91 0.29 -7.75
C ILE A 38 3.14 0.00 -9.03
N ASP A 39 3.35 0.85 -10.02
CA ASP A 39 2.81 0.63 -11.35
C ASP A 39 3.60 -0.47 -12.04
N VAL A 40 2.93 -1.17 -12.95
CA VAL A 40 3.62 -2.10 -13.83
C VAL A 40 4.48 -1.34 -14.84
N ASP A 41 5.72 -1.77 -15.00
CA ASP A 41 6.48 -1.42 -16.20
C ASP A 41 6.15 -2.40 -17.33
N THR A 42 6.55 -2.05 -18.56
CA THR A 42 6.41 -2.94 -19.73
C THR A 42 7.55 -3.96 -19.83
N SER A 43 8.38 -4.10 -18.80
CA SER A 43 9.52 -5.01 -18.84
C SER A 43 9.07 -6.44 -18.54
N LYS A 44 9.88 -7.41 -18.98
CA LYS A 44 9.67 -8.83 -18.66
C LYS A 44 9.74 -9.14 -17.16
N TYR A 45 10.24 -8.21 -16.36
CA TYR A 45 10.33 -8.31 -14.90
C TYR A 45 9.15 -7.64 -14.20
N SER A 46 8.14 -7.16 -14.93
CA SER A 46 6.92 -6.63 -14.32
C SER A 46 6.21 -7.69 -13.48
N TRP A 47 5.97 -7.32 -12.21
CA TRP A 47 5.44 -8.22 -11.19
C TRP A 47 3.93 -8.07 -10.98
N GLY A 48 3.33 -6.98 -11.45
CA GLY A 48 1.91 -6.66 -11.24
C GLY A 48 1.05 -6.88 -12.48
N SER A 49 -0.24 -6.56 -12.34
CA SER A 49 -1.22 -6.49 -13.41
C SER A 49 -1.23 -5.12 -14.06
N THR A 50 -1.61 -5.04 -15.35
CA THR A 50 -1.97 -3.77 -16.01
C THR A 50 -3.27 -3.17 -15.47
N GLU A 51 -4.02 -3.94 -14.69
CA GLU A 51 -5.20 -3.46 -13.98
C GLU A 51 -4.79 -2.48 -12.87
N ARG A 52 -5.44 -1.32 -12.89
CA ARG A 52 -5.23 -0.24 -11.92
C ARG A 52 -6.08 -0.47 -10.66
N PRO A 53 -5.76 0.20 -9.54
CA PRO A 53 -6.67 0.25 -8.41
C PRO A 53 -8.01 0.85 -8.85
N THR A 54 -9.11 0.22 -8.43
CA THR A 54 -10.47 0.79 -8.50
C THR A 54 -10.57 1.99 -7.58
N ASP A 55 -11.63 2.80 -7.71
CA ASP A 55 -11.86 3.94 -6.82
C ASP A 55 -11.97 3.52 -5.34
N ALA A 56 -12.59 2.36 -5.07
CA ALA A 56 -12.69 1.80 -3.73
C ALA A 56 -11.32 1.40 -3.17
N GLU A 57 -10.52 0.69 -3.96
CA GLU A 57 -9.15 0.31 -3.56
C GLU A 57 -8.25 1.54 -3.38
N ALA A 58 -8.39 2.56 -4.24
CA ALA A 58 -7.67 3.82 -4.12
C ALA A 58 -8.06 4.57 -2.83
N ALA A 59 -9.36 4.60 -2.48
CA ALA A 59 -9.82 5.15 -1.21
C ALA A 59 -9.23 4.41 0.00
N MET A 60 -9.13 3.08 -0.06
CA MET A 60 -8.47 2.29 0.99
C MET A 60 -6.99 2.65 1.14
N ILE A 61 -6.23 2.79 0.04
CA ILE A 61 -4.81 3.18 0.11
C ILE A 61 -4.65 4.59 0.69
N ALA A 62 -5.50 5.53 0.28
CA ALA A 62 -5.49 6.88 0.85
C ALA A 62 -5.79 6.85 2.36
N SER A 63 -6.78 6.06 2.77
CA SER A 63 -7.15 5.90 4.19
C SER A 63 -6.04 5.23 5.00
N PHE A 64 -5.32 4.26 4.43
CA PHE A 64 -4.14 3.66 5.05
C PHE A 64 -3.03 4.70 5.31
N ILE A 65 -2.78 5.61 4.36
CA ILE A 65 -1.81 6.69 4.54
C ILE A 65 -2.29 7.66 5.63
N GLU A 66 -3.58 7.99 5.65
CA GLU A 66 -4.15 8.90 6.64
C GLU A 66 -4.12 8.31 8.05
N GLU A 67 -4.41 7.01 8.18
CA GLU A 67 -4.31 6.28 9.44
C GLU A 67 -2.90 6.38 10.04
N TYR A 68 -1.87 6.12 9.22
CA TYR A 68 -0.49 6.21 9.67
C TYR A 68 -0.16 7.61 10.18
N LYS A 69 -0.60 8.64 9.45
CA LYS A 69 -0.40 10.03 9.87
C LYS A 69 -1.14 10.32 11.18
N HIS A 70 -2.38 9.88 11.30
CA HIS A 70 -3.20 10.07 12.49
C HIS A 70 -2.55 9.43 13.72
N HIS A 71 -2.05 8.19 13.58
CA HIS A 71 -1.46 7.46 14.69
C HIS A 71 -0.09 8.00 15.10
N TRP A 72 0.80 8.29 14.15
CA TRP A 72 2.20 8.59 14.44
C TRP A 72 2.51 10.08 14.57
N PHE A 73 1.70 10.97 13.99
CA PHE A 73 2.06 12.38 13.85
C PHE A 73 1.16 13.33 14.63
N ARG A 74 1.81 14.35 15.21
CA ARG A 74 1.13 15.50 15.81
C ARG A 74 0.68 16.47 14.72
N GLU A 75 -0.32 17.29 15.03
CA GLU A 75 -0.93 18.26 14.10
C GLU A 75 0.08 19.20 13.40
N SER A 76 1.17 19.59 14.07
CA SER A 76 2.22 20.39 13.45
C SER A 76 2.93 19.67 12.29
N TYR A 77 3.10 18.36 12.39
CA TYR A 77 3.71 17.56 11.34
C TYR A 77 2.73 17.25 10.21
N HIS A 78 1.44 17.08 10.51
CA HIS A 78 0.37 17.04 9.50
C HIS A 78 0.39 18.28 8.60
N ARG A 79 0.51 19.48 9.18
CA ARG A 79 0.64 20.73 8.42
C ARG A 79 1.87 20.74 7.51
N LYS A 80 3.02 20.29 8.02
CA LYS A 80 4.25 20.17 7.24
C LYS A 80 4.11 19.19 6.06
N LEU A 81 3.41 18.08 6.26
CA LEU A 81 3.13 17.11 5.19
C LEU A 81 2.20 17.69 4.12
N ALA A 82 1.17 18.45 4.53
CA ALA A 82 0.21 19.09 3.64
C ALA A 82 0.85 20.16 2.71
N GLU A 83 1.99 20.74 3.07
CA GLU A 83 2.75 21.66 2.20
C GLU A 83 3.36 20.98 0.96
N ARG A 84 3.41 19.64 0.93
CA ARG A 84 3.94 18.85 -0.19
C ARG A 84 2.83 18.17 -0.97
N PRO A 85 3.04 17.85 -2.27
CA PRO A 85 2.04 17.13 -3.04
C PRO A 85 1.80 15.68 -2.58
N LEU A 86 2.84 15.01 -2.07
CA LEU A 86 2.78 13.63 -1.55
C LEU A 86 3.35 13.57 -0.13
N ASP A 87 2.89 12.59 0.66
CA ASP A 87 3.29 12.38 2.04
C ASP A 87 4.59 11.57 2.13
N VAL A 88 5.66 12.23 2.61
CA VAL A 88 7.01 11.65 2.77
C VAL A 88 7.44 11.75 4.23
N ASP A 89 7.90 10.64 4.78
CA ASP A 89 8.53 10.55 6.09
C ASP A 89 9.82 9.72 6.02
N SER A 90 10.97 10.36 6.30
CA SER A 90 12.28 9.71 6.27
C SER A 90 12.44 8.59 7.30
N GLY A 91 11.62 8.58 8.37
CA GLY A 91 11.59 7.50 9.36
C GLY A 91 10.73 6.30 8.97
N CYS A 92 9.89 6.44 7.93
CA CYS A 92 8.94 5.42 7.54
C CYS A 92 9.59 4.31 6.71
N ASN A 93 9.27 3.06 7.05
CA ASN A 93 9.51 1.94 6.17
C ASN A 93 8.37 1.86 5.15
N THR A 94 8.56 2.53 4.00
CA THR A 94 7.55 2.64 2.95
C THR A 94 6.89 1.30 2.63
N THR A 95 5.56 1.28 2.69
CA THR A 95 4.76 0.16 2.22
C THR A 95 4.48 0.33 0.73
N ILE A 96 4.93 -0.63 -0.08
CA ILE A 96 4.68 -0.63 -1.53
C ILE A 96 3.58 -1.65 -1.82
N PHE A 97 2.42 -1.19 -2.24
CA PHE A 97 1.32 -2.05 -2.69
C PHE A 97 1.47 -2.38 -4.17
N ILE A 98 1.17 -3.62 -4.53
CA ILE A 98 1.14 -4.11 -5.91
C ILE A 98 -0.19 -4.84 -6.15
N LYS A 99 -0.82 -4.57 -7.29
CA LYS A 99 -1.99 -5.31 -7.75
C LYS A 99 -1.56 -6.40 -8.72
N TYR A 100 -1.94 -7.65 -8.46
CA TYR A 100 -1.69 -8.80 -9.31
C TYR A 100 -2.90 -9.16 -10.20
N GLY A 101 -4.11 -8.75 -9.79
CA GLY A 101 -5.36 -8.96 -10.50
C GLY A 101 -6.57 -8.52 -9.65
N PRO A 102 -7.80 -8.85 -10.06
CA PRO A 102 -9.00 -8.63 -9.23
C PRO A 102 -8.89 -9.38 -7.92
N ASP A 103 -9.11 -8.70 -6.79
CA ASP A 103 -8.99 -9.24 -5.42
C ASP A 103 -7.66 -9.97 -5.16
N ASP A 104 -6.60 -9.56 -5.85
CA ASP A 104 -5.29 -10.16 -5.75
C ASP A 104 -4.23 -9.08 -5.62
N TRP A 105 -3.84 -8.84 -4.37
CA TRP A 105 -2.91 -7.80 -3.98
C TRP A 105 -1.72 -8.37 -3.22
N GLY A 106 -0.64 -7.59 -3.23
CA GLY A 106 0.52 -7.80 -2.39
C GLY A 106 1.05 -6.50 -1.84
N TYR A 107 1.92 -6.62 -0.85
CA TYR A 107 2.71 -5.51 -0.37
C TYR A 107 4.16 -5.89 -0.15
N ARG A 108 5.03 -4.89 -0.14
CA ARG A 108 6.41 -4.99 0.30
C ARG A 108 6.68 -3.95 1.37
N ARG A 109 7.38 -4.35 2.42
CA ARG A 109 8.13 -3.45 3.31
C ARG A 109 9.58 -3.90 3.33
N CYS A 110 10.52 -2.96 3.37
CA CYS A 110 11.93 -3.31 3.43
C CYS A 110 12.25 -3.79 4.85
N SER A 111 12.28 -5.11 5.07
CA SER A 111 12.72 -5.72 6.32
C SER A 111 14.06 -6.46 6.14
N TRP A 112 14.75 -6.73 7.23
CA TRP A 112 16.02 -7.48 7.21
C TRP A 112 15.84 -8.94 6.75
N GLU A 113 14.68 -9.55 7.04
CA GLU A 113 14.45 -10.98 6.80
C GLU A 113 13.83 -11.30 5.43
N TYR A 114 12.99 -10.41 4.91
CA TYR A 114 12.20 -10.65 3.68
C TYR A 114 12.30 -9.50 2.67
N GLY A 115 13.32 -8.64 2.82
CA GLY A 115 13.42 -7.31 2.22
C GLY A 115 13.10 -7.13 0.74
N PRO A 116 13.37 -8.07 -0.19
CA PRO A 116 13.02 -7.89 -1.59
C PRO A 116 11.65 -8.47 -2.00
N LEU A 117 10.98 -9.24 -1.14
CA LEU A 117 9.80 -10.02 -1.54
C LEU A 117 8.50 -9.25 -1.26
N PHE A 118 7.59 -9.32 -2.22
CA PHE A 118 6.19 -8.98 -2.00
C PHE A 118 5.48 -10.16 -1.34
N VAL A 119 4.57 -9.86 -0.43
CA VAL A 119 3.73 -10.82 0.28
C VAL A 119 2.26 -10.40 0.19
N PRO A 120 1.32 -11.33 -0.07
CA PRO A 120 1.56 -12.68 -0.55
C PRO A 120 2.32 -12.69 -1.88
N SER A 121 2.90 -13.84 -2.23
CA SER A 121 3.61 -13.97 -3.51
C SER A 121 2.65 -13.76 -4.68
N GLY A 122 3.09 -13.05 -5.71
CA GLY A 122 2.29 -12.87 -6.92
C GLY A 122 2.09 -14.17 -7.70
N PRO A 123 1.11 -14.21 -8.64
CA PRO A 123 0.70 -15.42 -9.36
C PRO A 123 1.83 -16.21 -10.02
N LYS A 124 2.87 -15.52 -10.51
CA LYS A 124 4.04 -16.17 -11.17
C LYS A 124 4.90 -17.01 -10.20
N LEU A 125 4.81 -16.77 -8.89
CA LEU A 125 5.63 -17.42 -7.87
C LEU A 125 4.83 -18.40 -7.00
N ARG A 126 3.49 -18.34 -7.02
CA ARG A 126 2.62 -19.26 -6.26
C ARG A 126 2.80 -20.70 -6.71
N GLY A 127 2.79 -21.65 -5.77
CA GLY A 127 3.05 -23.07 -6.01
C GLY A 127 4.49 -23.40 -6.42
N THR A 128 5.41 -22.43 -6.42
CA THR A 128 6.83 -22.66 -6.70
C THR A 128 7.63 -22.75 -5.40
N LYS A 129 8.86 -23.26 -5.47
CA LYS A 129 9.79 -23.26 -4.33
C LYS A 129 10.16 -21.86 -3.79
N HIS A 130 9.76 -20.80 -4.49
CA HIS A 130 10.00 -19.41 -4.14
C HIS A 130 8.75 -18.71 -3.59
N GLU A 131 7.66 -19.44 -3.39
CA GLU A 131 6.44 -18.93 -2.77
C GLU A 131 6.65 -18.56 -1.31
N TYR A 132 6.04 -17.45 -0.91
CA TYR A 132 5.88 -17.08 0.49
C TYR A 132 4.76 -17.94 1.11
N SER A 133 5.15 -18.98 1.84
CA SER A 133 4.24 -20.05 2.28
C SER A 133 3.24 -19.68 3.37
N LYS A 134 3.39 -18.54 4.06
CA LYS A 134 2.48 -18.17 5.16
C LYS A 134 1.10 -17.68 4.68
N ASN A 135 1.02 -17.12 3.47
CA ASN A 135 -0.21 -16.62 2.85
C ASN A 135 -0.14 -16.92 1.34
N ALA A 136 -0.47 -18.14 0.94
CA ALA A 136 -0.33 -18.60 -0.45
C ALA A 136 -1.50 -18.15 -1.34
N ASP A 137 -2.68 -17.95 -0.76
CA ASP A 137 -3.89 -17.58 -1.50
C ASP A 137 -3.88 -16.10 -1.94
N PRO A 138 -4.58 -15.76 -3.05
CA PRO A 138 -4.86 -14.37 -3.39
C PRO A 138 -5.54 -13.65 -2.22
N LEU A 139 -5.09 -12.43 -1.93
CA LEU A 139 -5.68 -11.61 -0.88
C LEU A 139 -6.22 -10.31 -1.48
N SER A 140 -7.39 -9.89 -0.98
CA SER A 140 -7.90 -8.54 -1.21
C SER A 140 -6.95 -7.49 -0.65
N LEU A 141 -7.09 -6.25 -1.12
CA LEU A 141 -6.30 -5.13 -0.61
C LEU A 141 -6.48 -4.93 0.91
N GLU A 142 -7.70 -5.06 1.42
CA GLU A 142 -7.97 -4.92 2.85
C GLU A 142 -7.23 -5.98 3.67
N GLN A 143 -7.26 -7.25 3.25
CA GLN A 143 -6.53 -8.32 3.93
C GLN A 143 -5.02 -8.08 3.89
N VAL A 144 -4.50 -7.54 2.79
CA VAL A 144 -3.11 -7.12 2.67
C VAL A 144 -2.78 -5.98 3.66
N MET A 145 -3.68 -5.02 3.85
CA MET A 145 -3.53 -3.95 4.84
C MET A 145 -3.58 -4.47 6.28
N ASP A 146 -4.42 -5.47 6.55
CA ASP A 146 -4.45 -6.15 7.85
C ASP A 146 -3.10 -6.82 8.12
N LEU A 147 -2.51 -7.51 7.15
CA LEU A 147 -1.17 -8.09 7.26
C LEU A 147 -0.07 -7.04 7.49
N CYS A 148 -0.16 -5.87 6.85
CA CYS A 148 0.74 -4.75 7.12
C CYS A 148 0.67 -4.32 8.60
N HIS A 149 -0.53 -4.34 9.17
CA HIS A 149 -0.78 -3.94 10.55
C HIS A 149 -0.70 -5.08 11.57
N THR A 150 -0.31 -6.30 11.17
CA THR A 150 -0.14 -7.42 12.12
C THR A 150 1.26 -7.44 12.71
N VAL A 151 1.32 -7.52 14.05
CA VAL A 151 2.54 -7.83 14.80
C VAL A 151 2.29 -9.16 15.52
N VAL A 152 3.07 -10.20 15.18
CA VAL A 152 2.91 -11.59 15.63
C VAL A 152 1.74 -12.32 14.97
N GLU A 153 0.50 -12.10 15.40
CA GLU A 153 -0.66 -12.93 15.02
C GLU A 153 -1.90 -12.12 14.60
N GLU A 154 -2.18 -10.99 15.24
CA GLU A 154 -3.40 -10.20 15.00
C GLU A 154 -3.09 -8.77 14.51
N PRO A 155 -4.00 -8.15 13.72
CA PRO A 155 -3.88 -6.75 13.36
C PRO A 155 -3.88 -5.86 14.61
N MET A 156 -3.08 -4.79 14.57
CA MET A 156 -2.96 -3.87 15.69
C MET A 156 -4.31 -3.22 16.06
N PRO A 157 -4.62 -3.02 17.35
CA PRO A 157 -5.92 -2.50 17.78
C PRO A 157 -6.30 -1.13 17.21
N HIS A 158 -5.31 -0.26 16.95
CA HIS A 158 -5.59 1.07 16.39
C HIS A 158 -6.02 1.00 14.92
N TRP A 159 -5.48 0.06 14.15
CA TRP A 159 -5.93 -0.20 12.78
C TRP A 159 -7.36 -0.75 12.74
N LEU A 160 -7.68 -1.73 13.59
CA LEU A 160 -9.04 -2.27 13.70
C LEU A 160 -10.04 -1.18 14.09
N LYS A 161 -9.66 -0.33 15.05
CA LYS A 161 -10.46 0.84 15.42
C LYS A 161 -10.63 1.81 14.24
N TRP A 162 -9.55 2.10 13.51
CA TRP A 162 -9.61 2.97 12.34
C TRP A 162 -10.60 2.47 11.29
N LYS A 163 -10.54 1.17 10.94
CA LYS A 163 -11.51 0.57 10.00
C LYS A 163 -12.95 0.71 10.50
N ALA A 164 -13.20 0.44 11.78
CA ALA A 164 -14.53 0.56 12.38
C ALA A 164 -15.08 2.00 12.37
N ASP A 165 -14.19 3.00 12.48
CA ASP A 165 -14.55 4.42 12.42
C ASP A 165 -14.75 4.93 10.96
N HIS A 166 -14.35 4.15 9.94
CA HIS A 166 -14.42 4.50 8.51
C HIS A 166 -15.14 3.41 7.66
N PRO A 167 -16.39 3.07 7.98
CA PRO A 167 -17.11 1.97 7.33
C PRO A 167 -17.43 2.23 5.85
N GLU A 168 -17.40 3.49 5.40
CA GLU A 168 -17.53 3.85 3.98
C GLU A 168 -16.31 3.44 3.15
N THR A 169 -15.15 3.30 3.79
CA THR A 169 -13.90 2.86 3.16
C THR A 169 -13.66 1.36 3.40
N PHE A 170 -13.98 0.88 4.60
CA PHE A 170 -13.80 -0.51 5.04
C PHE A 170 -15.16 -1.10 5.44
N PRO A 171 -15.97 -1.55 4.46
CA PRO A 171 -17.30 -2.07 4.76
C PRO A 171 -17.18 -3.31 5.66
N ILE A 172 -17.91 -3.30 6.77
CA ILE A 172 -18.02 -4.44 7.66
C ILE A 172 -18.68 -5.58 6.88
N THR A 173 -17.91 -6.60 6.53
CA THR A 173 -18.44 -7.85 6.00
C THR A 173 -19.14 -8.58 7.15
N VAL A 174 -20.44 -8.35 7.29
CA VAL A 174 -21.27 -9.23 8.12
C VAL A 174 -21.40 -10.54 7.35
N PRO A 175 -20.94 -11.69 7.88
CA PRO A 175 -21.16 -12.96 7.22
C PRO A 175 -22.66 -13.17 7.04
N GLU A 176 -23.12 -13.43 5.82
CA GLU A 176 -24.50 -13.88 5.61
C GLU A 176 -24.68 -15.19 6.39
N GLU A 177 -25.58 -15.17 7.39
CA GLU A 177 -25.97 -16.38 8.11
C GLU A 177 -26.51 -17.40 7.08
N SER A 178 -25.83 -18.54 7.01
CA SER A 178 -26.20 -19.68 6.15
C SER A 178 -27.28 -20.55 6.80
#